data_AF-A0AAV7NU21-F1
#
_entry.id   AF-A0AAV7NU21-F1
#
_cell.length_a   1.000
_cell.length_b   1.000
_cell.length_c   1.000
_cell.angle_alpha   90.00
_cell.angle_beta   90.00
_cell.angle_gamma   90.00
#
_symmetry.space_group_name_H-M   'P 1'
#
loop_
_entity.id
_entity.type
_entity.pdbx_description
1 polymer ?
#
loop_
_entity_poly.entity_id
_entity_poly.type
_entity_poly.pdbx_seq_one_letter_code
_entity_poly.pdbx_strand_id
1 'polypeptide(L)'
;MAEADFKRLAKYKVTIGIVAHKLCMEAAVIAAIISRESRVGAILKNGMGVGGKTFGLMQLNKEWHKPKGAWDSAEHITQGTEVLIQMFKAIQIKFPNWTVNQHLKGVYQAPKASQIHLRHADL
;
A
#
# COMPACT_ATOMS: atom_id res chain seq x y z
N MET A 1 -4.35 16.75 10.05
CA MET A 1 -3.59 15.98 9.04
C MET A 1 -4.47 14.96 8.30
N ALA A 2 -5.15 14.03 8.99
CA ALA A 2 -6.06 13.07 8.35
C ALA A 2 -7.26 13.73 7.65
N GLU A 3 -7.78 14.82 8.21
CA GLU A 3 -8.89 15.59 7.61
C GLU A 3 -8.52 16.24 6.27
N ALA A 4 -7.29 16.73 6.12
CA ALA A 4 -6.80 17.27 4.85
C ALA A 4 -6.67 16.18 3.78
N ASP A 5 -6.30 14.97 4.20
CA ASP A 5 -6.23 13.80 3.32
C ASP A 5 -7.62 13.30 2.93
N PHE A 6 -8.60 13.38 3.82
CA PHE A 6 -9.99 13.04 3.52
C PHE A 6 -10.54 13.85 2.34
N LYS A 7 -10.26 15.16 2.30
CA LYS A 7 -10.63 16.02 1.16
C LYS A 7 -9.96 15.58 -0.15
N ARG A 8 -8.68 15.19 -0.10
CA ARG A 8 -7.94 14.70 -1.28
C ARG A 8 -8.43 13.33 -1.75
N LEU A 9 -8.82 12.45 -0.82
CA LEU A 9 -9.32 11.11 -1.10
C LEU A 9 -10.61 11.13 -1.92
N ALA A 10 -11.38 12.23 -1.86
CA ALA A 10 -12.58 12.39 -2.69
C ALA A 10 -12.29 12.18 -4.19
N LYS A 11 -11.11 12.62 -4.68
CA LYS A 11 -10.68 12.40 -6.07
C LYS A 11 -10.57 10.91 -6.44
N TYR A 12 -10.21 10.06 -5.48
CA TYR A 12 -9.92 8.64 -5.71
C TYR A 12 -11.03 7.71 -5.21
N LYS A 13 -12.12 8.24 -4.63
CA LYS A 13 -13.17 7.45 -3.97
C LYS A 13 -13.73 6.34 -4.86
N VAL A 14 -14.09 6.67 -6.10
CA VAL A 14 -14.66 5.70 -7.06
C VAL A 14 -13.62 4.63 -7.41
N THR A 15 -12.40 5.05 -7.74
CA THR A 15 -11.31 4.14 -8.08
C THR A 15 -10.97 3.19 -6.93
N ILE A 16 -10.84 3.70 -5.71
CA ILE A 16 -10.60 2.90 -4.51
C ILE A 16 -11.75 1.92 -4.31
N GLY A 17 -13.01 2.34 -4.50
CA GLY A 17 -14.18 1.46 -4.39
C GLY A 17 -14.15 0.30 -5.39
N ILE A 18 -13.77 0.56 -6.65
CA ILE A 18 -13.66 -0.47 -7.69
C ILE A 18 -12.55 -1.47 -7.34
N VAL A 19 -11.38 -0.98 -6.94
CA VAL A 19 -10.25 -1.86 -6.57
C VAL A 19 -10.57 -2.68 -5.32
N ALA A 20 -11.15 -2.05 -4.31
CA ALA A 20 -11.62 -2.70 -3.09
C ALA A 20 -12.55 -3.87 -3.39
N HIS A 21 -13.57 -3.63 -4.22
CA HIS A 21 -14.51 -4.68 -4.65
C HIS A 21 -13.80 -5.78 -5.45
N LYS A 22 -12.95 -5.43 -6.41
CA LYS A 22 -12.23 -6.39 -7.26
C LYS A 22 -11.32 -7.32 -6.45
N LEU A 23 -10.71 -6.82 -5.37
CA LEU A 23 -9.71 -7.54 -4.59
C LEU A 23 -10.24 -8.05 -3.23
N CYS A 24 -11.55 -7.95 -2.99
CA CYS A 24 -12.19 -8.31 -1.73
C CYS A 24 -11.52 -7.66 -0.50
N MET A 25 -11.19 -6.37 -0.61
CA MET A 25 -10.57 -5.58 0.45
C MET A 25 -11.47 -4.43 0.88
N GLU A 26 -11.36 -4.00 2.14
CA GLU A 26 -12.05 -2.79 2.59
C GLU A 26 -11.44 -1.54 1.96
N ALA A 27 -12.29 -0.72 1.33
CA ALA A 27 -11.89 0.56 0.75
C ALA A 27 -11.23 1.49 1.78
N ALA A 28 -11.65 1.43 3.05
CA ALA A 28 -11.07 2.22 4.13
C ALA A 28 -9.59 1.88 4.39
N VAL A 29 -9.21 0.60 4.27
CA VAL A 29 -7.82 0.15 4.43
C VAL A 29 -6.95 0.70 3.30
N ILE A 30 -7.43 0.60 2.05
CA ILE A 30 -6.70 1.14 0.89
C ILE A 30 -6.52 2.65 1.03
N ALA A 31 -7.58 3.38 1.43
CA ALA A 31 -7.53 4.82 1.64
C ALA A 31 -6.57 5.22 2.77
N ALA A 32 -6.55 4.47 3.88
CA ALA A 32 -5.64 4.71 5.00
C ALA A 32 -4.17 4.52 4.58
N ILE A 33 -3.87 3.51 3.78
CA ILE A 33 -2.53 3.28 3.24
C ILE A 33 -2.11 4.43 2.32
N ILE A 34 -2.97 4.86 1.40
CA ILE A 34 -2.67 5.99 0.51
C ILE A 34 -2.41 7.28 1.31
N SER A 35 -3.20 7.53 2.35
CA SER A 35 -2.98 8.67 3.27
C SER A 35 -1.64 8.57 3.99
N ARG A 36 -1.30 7.41 4.56
CA ARG A 36 -0.01 7.19 5.23
C ARG A 36 1.17 7.36 4.28
N GLU A 37 1.14 6.69 3.13
CA GLU A 37 2.29 6.52 2.26
C GLU A 37 2.63 7.80 1.48
N SER A 38 1.63 8.52 1.01
CA SER A 38 1.85 9.65 0.09
C SER A 38 1.12 10.93 0.48
N ARG A 39 0.44 10.95 1.63
CA ARG A 39 -0.50 12.02 1.99
C ARG A 39 -1.49 12.27 0.84
N VAL A 40 -1.95 11.18 0.23
CA VAL A 40 -2.83 11.20 -0.94
C VAL A 40 -2.21 11.95 -2.12
N GLY A 41 -0.91 11.74 -2.32
CA GLY A 41 -0.11 12.37 -3.36
C GLY A 41 0.53 13.72 -2.97
N ALA A 42 0.19 14.32 -1.83
CA ALA A 42 0.62 15.68 -1.50
C ALA A 42 2.14 15.83 -1.26
N ILE A 43 2.84 14.74 -0.95
CA ILE A 43 4.31 14.75 -0.76
C ILE A 43 5.08 14.20 -1.96
N LEU A 44 4.39 13.92 -3.08
CA LEU A 44 5.01 13.33 -4.27
C LEU A 44 5.46 14.40 -5.25
N LYS A 45 6.57 14.14 -5.94
CA LYS A 45 7.04 14.92 -7.09
C LYS A 45 6.90 14.08 -8.35
N ASN A 46 5.93 14.38 -9.21
CA ASN A 46 5.60 13.59 -10.40
C ASN A 46 5.40 12.09 -10.09
N GLY A 47 4.69 11.79 -8.99
CA GLY A 47 4.46 10.41 -8.54
C GLY A 47 5.62 9.78 -7.78
N MET A 48 6.77 10.44 -7.70
CA MET A 48 7.95 9.93 -7.00
C MET A 48 7.91 10.31 -5.52
N GLY A 49 8.20 9.34 -4.66
CA GLY A 49 8.41 9.58 -3.24
C GLY A 49 9.70 10.34 -2.94
N VAL A 50 9.86 10.72 -1.67
CA VAL A 50 11.10 11.35 -1.17
C VAL A 50 12.28 10.39 -1.40
N GLY A 51 13.35 10.88 -2.03
CA GLY A 51 14.52 10.08 -2.41
C GLY A 51 14.34 9.23 -3.68
N GLY A 52 13.19 9.30 -4.37
CA GLY A 52 13.02 8.74 -5.72
C GLY A 52 13.05 7.21 -5.82
N LYS A 53 12.97 6.48 -4.70
CA LYS A 53 12.96 5.01 -4.68
C LYS A 53 11.57 4.40 -4.80
N THR A 54 10.54 5.12 -4.36
CA THR A 54 9.15 4.67 -4.33
C THR A 54 8.28 5.43 -5.34
N PHE A 55 7.20 4.80 -5.79
CA PHE A 55 6.31 5.31 -6.84
C PHE A 55 4.83 5.24 -6.46
N GLY A 56 4.12 6.30 -6.82
CA GLY A 56 2.65 6.44 -6.80
C GLY A 56 2.00 6.49 -5.44
N LEU A 57 0.67 6.56 -5.43
CA LEU A 57 -0.14 6.81 -4.23
C LEU A 57 0.14 5.81 -3.08
N MET A 58 0.42 4.56 -3.44
CA MET A 58 0.76 3.47 -2.50
C MET A 58 2.28 3.22 -2.32
N GLN A 59 3.14 4.07 -2.90
CA GLN A 59 4.59 4.08 -2.69
C GLN A 59 5.30 2.73 -2.88
N LEU A 60 5.02 2.06 -4.00
CA LEU A 60 5.70 0.82 -4.40
C LEU A 60 7.19 1.06 -4.57
N ASN A 61 8.02 0.21 -3.96
CA ASN A 61 9.47 0.29 -4.13
C ASN A 61 9.86 -0.24 -5.52
N LYS A 62 10.49 0.64 -6.31
CA LYS A 62 10.85 0.36 -7.71
C LYS A 62 11.99 -0.63 -7.87
N GLU A 63 12.80 -0.84 -6.83
CA GLU A 63 13.88 -1.83 -6.84
C GLU A 63 13.30 -3.27 -6.84
N TRP A 64 12.09 -3.45 -6.30
CA TRP A 64 11.46 -4.77 -6.08
C TRP A 64 10.24 -5.01 -6.97
N HIS A 65 9.60 -3.94 -7.42
CA HIS A 65 8.41 -4.00 -8.25
C HIS A 65 8.57 -3.08 -9.45
N LYS A 66 8.16 -3.56 -10.63
CA LYS A 66 7.97 -2.71 -11.80
C LYS A 66 6.62 -2.00 -11.68
N PRO A 67 6.54 -0.69 -11.41
CA PRO A 67 5.26 -0.03 -11.25
C PRO A 67 4.45 -0.04 -12.55
N LYS A 68 3.14 -0.14 -12.42
CA LYS A 68 2.20 -0.18 -13.53
C LYS A 68 1.30 1.06 -13.53
N GLY A 69 0.94 1.52 -14.72
CA GLY A 69 0.08 2.69 -14.93
C GLY A 69 0.68 4.02 -14.44
N ALA A 70 -0.15 5.06 -14.46
CA ALA A 70 0.21 6.35 -13.88
C ALA A 70 0.20 6.29 -12.34
N TRP A 71 0.97 7.17 -11.72
CA TRP A 71 1.23 7.18 -10.27
C TRP A 71 -0.03 7.27 -9.38
N ASP A 72 -1.13 7.80 -9.92
CA ASP A 72 -2.43 7.95 -9.27
C ASP A 72 -3.56 7.14 -9.94
N SER A 73 -3.21 6.22 -10.84
CA SER A 73 -4.18 5.43 -11.62
C SER A 73 -4.80 4.25 -10.86
N ALA A 74 -5.92 3.76 -11.38
CA ALA A 74 -6.54 2.51 -10.91
C ALA A 74 -5.60 1.30 -11.02
N GLU A 75 -4.78 1.25 -12.07
CA GLU A 75 -3.80 0.18 -12.27
C GLU A 75 -2.73 0.19 -11.17
N HIS A 76 -2.21 1.38 -10.84
CA HIS A 76 -1.26 1.55 -9.74
C HIS A 76 -1.86 1.18 -8.38
N ILE A 77 -3.09 1.63 -8.09
CA ILE A 77 -3.78 1.30 -6.84
C ILE A 77 -4.07 -0.21 -6.76
N THR A 78 -4.44 -0.84 -7.87
CA THR A 78 -4.63 -2.30 -7.96
C THR A 78 -3.33 -3.02 -7.61
N GLN A 79 -2.22 -2.66 -8.26
CA GLN A 79 -0.92 -3.28 -8.01
C GLN A 79 -0.47 -3.11 -6.55
N GLY A 80 -0.59 -1.90 -6.00
CA GLY A 80 -0.24 -1.63 -4.61
C GLY A 80 -1.05 -2.47 -3.62
N THR A 81 -2.34 -2.68 -3.93
CA THR A 81 -3.23 -3.51 -3.12
C THR A 81 -2.90 -5.00 -3.25
N GLU A 82 -2.56 -5.48 -4.43
CA GLU A 82 -2.10 -6.87 -4.64
C GLU A 82 -0.81 -7.18 -3.84
N VAL A 83 0.17 -6.27 -3.86
CA VAL A 83 1.41 -6.41 -3.07
C VAL A 83 1.09 -6.47 -1.58
N LEU A 84 0.19 -5.61 -1.09
CA LEU A 84 -0.25 -5.62 0.31
C LEU A 84 -0.89 -6.96 0.71
N ILE A 85 -1.78 -7.50 -0.13
CA ILE A 85 -2.40 -8.81 0.10
C ILE A 85 -1.34 -9.92 0.17
N GLN A 86 -0.36 -9.89 -0.73
CA GLN A 86 0.73 -10.87 -0.74
C GLN A 86 1.58 -10.78 0.54
N MET A 87 1.91 -9.57 1.01
CA MET A 87 2.61 -9.36 2.28
C MET A 87 1.82 -9.89 3.47
N PHE A 88 0.51 -9.61 3.52
CA PHE A 88 -0.35 -10.08 4.59
C PHE A 88 -0.40 -11.61 4.65
N LYS A 89 -0.60 -12.26 3.50
CA LYS A 89 -0.55 -13.73 3.39
C LYS A 89 0.79 -14.30 3.83
N ALA A 90 1.90 -13.68 3.43
CA ALA A 90 3.23 -14.12 3.84
C ALA A 90 3.45 -14.01 5.36
N ILE A 91 2.91 -12.96 6.00
CA ILE A 91 2.97 -12.79 7.45
C ILE A 91 2.07 -13.79 8.18
N GLN A 92 0.88 -14.07 7.65
CA GLN A 92 0.01 -15.11 8.20
C GLN A 92 0.68 -16.49 8.17
N ILE A 93 1.38 -16.81 7.08
CA ILE A 93 2.14 -18.07 6.95
C ILE A 93 3.30 -18.11 7.95
N LYS A 94 4.02 -16.99 8.13
CA LYS A 94 5.18 -16.93 9.01
C LYS A 94 4.79 -16.96 10.49
N PHE A 95 3.69 -16.32 10.86
CA PHE A 95 3.23 -16.19 12.24
C PHE A 95 1.78 -16.67 12.39
N PRO A 96 1.49 -17.96 12.18
CA PRO A 96 0.11 -18.46 12.10
C PRO A 96 -0.69 -18.27 13.40
N ASN A 97 -0.01 -18.16 14.54
CA ASN A 97 -0.62 -18.00 15.86
C ASN A 97 -0.90 -16.53 16.24
N TRP A 98 -0.52 -15.57 15.39
CA TRP A 98 -0.82 -14.16 15.62
C TRP A 98 -2.30 -13.87 15.35
N THR A 99 -2.85 -12.91 16.10
CA THR A 99 -4.15 -12.32 15.80
C THR A 99 -4.09 -11.52 14.51
N VAL A 100 -5.25 -11.29 13.88
CA VAL A 100 -5.35 -10.45 12.67
C VAL A 100 -4.69 -9.08 12.86
N ASN A 101 -4.86 -8.45 14.02
CA ASN A 101 -4.24 -7.16 14.34
C ASN A 101 -2.72 -7.24 14.41
N GLN A 102 -2.17 -8.34 14.94
CA GLN A 102 -0.73 -8.58 14.94
C GLN A 102 -0.20 -8.81 13.52
N HIS A 103 -0.91 -9.56 12.66
CA HIS A 103 -0.54 -9.72 11.26
C HIS A 103 -0.54 -8.38 10.52
N LEU A 104 -1.59 -7.57 10.70
CA LEU A 104 -1.67 -6.22 10.13
C LEU A 104 -0.49 -5.37 10.60
N LYS A 105 -0.20 -5.35 11.90
CA LYS A 105 0.94 -4.62 12.46
C LYS A 105 2.26 -5.09 11.86
N GLY A 106 2.44 -6.40 11.68
CA GLY A 106 3.59 -6.97 11.01
C GLY A 106 3.76 -6.44 9.58
N VAL A 107 2.68 -6.34 8.80
CA VAL A 107 2.73 -5.82 7.41
C VAL A 107 3.19 -4.37 7.39
N TYR A 108 2.75 -3.55 8.34
CA TYR A 108 3.13 -2.15 8.43
C TYR A 108 4.56 -1.91 8.91
N GLN A 109 5.11 -2.83 9.72
CA GLN A 109 6.46 -2.76 10.26
C GLN A 109 7.50 -3.42 9.35
N ALA A 110 7.06 -4.34 8.49
CA ALA A 110 7.90 -5.00 7.51
C ALA A 110 8.67 -3.96 6.67
N PRO A 111 10.02 -4.05 6.57
CA PRO A 111 10.79 -3.14 5.75
C PRO A 111 10.25 -3.09 4.32
N LYS A 112 10.23 -1.94 3.66
CA LYS A 112 9.80 -1.84 2.25
C LYS A 112 10.61 -2.74 1.29
N ALA A 113 11.77 -3.23 1.73
CA ALA A 113 12.61 -4.21 1.04
C ALA A 113 12.15 -5.68 1.22
N SER A 114 11.24 -5.96 2.15
CA SER A 114 10.78 -7.32 2.48
C SER A 114 9.53 -7.76 1.72
N GLN A 115 9.07 -6.98 0.73
CA GLN A 115 7.85 -7.23 -0.05
C GLN A 115 7.89 -8.53 -0.88
N ILE A 116 9.02 -9.23 -0.93
CA ILE A 116 9.16 -10.53 -1.61
C ILE A 116 9.87 -11.60 -0.75
N HIS A 117 10.37 -11.27 0.45
CA HIS A 117 11.22 -12.19 1.21
C HIS A 117 11.08 -12.04 2.73
N LEU A 118 9.92 -12.38 3.26
CA LEU A 118 9.74 -12.47 4.72
C LEU A 118 10.36 -13.73 5.34
N ARG A 119 11.07 -14.57 4.57
CA ARG A 119 11.74 -15.77 5.09
C ARG A 119 12.84 -15.48 6.12
N HIS A 120 13.43 -14.28 6.14
CA HIS A 120 14.60 -14.00 6.99
C HIS A 120 14.58 -12.67 7.77
N ALA A 121 13.48 -11.90 7.75
CA ALA A 121 13.39 -10.67 8.56
C ALA A 121 12.82 -10.97 9.95
N ASP A 122 13.61 -10.78 11.00
CA ASP A 122 13.14 -10.81 12.40
C ASP A 122 12.25 -9.57 12.65
N LEU A 123 10.99 -9.81 13.03
CA LEU A 123 10.03 -8.80 13.48
C LEU A 123 10.02 -8.76 15.01
#